data_AF-A0A4U7BQB9-F1
#
_entry.id   AF-A0A4U7BQB9-F1
#
_cell.length_a   1.000
_cell.length_b   1.000
_cell.length_c   1.000
_cell.angle_alpha   90.00
_cell.angle_beta   90.00
_cell.angle_gamma   90.00
#
_symmetry.space_group_name_H-M   'P 1'
#
loop_
_entity.id
_entity.type
_entity.pdbx_description
1 polymer ?
#
loop_
_entity_poly.entity_id
_entity_poly.type
_entity_poly.pdbx_seq_one_letter_code
_entity_poly.pdbx_strand_id
1 'polypeptide(L)'
;MTLDEKIISYTENPTQELLEVSSRTSINSNELDFNLLAFSTQYCFSDNKWEKISEKDLNFFEKDEVFLRNDLQIKQEYKIEIFHNNTNQDNFSKAIKLVANKNLTKIVAQIDFSILEYHEKLALELLQNIYKKMLKLKFLIGIRIFDFKKELIAICNQHKKNPLNKTIQLVVTKGIDPEQSQDEKLILLYKEKTTNYTTDEKRSGIIAVDENEVVLRHAKFKQGKEGKNLNLHTLKVLSANENKVQFTCSPAFKAVDQENFTDYIALKKGFVIQDGDRFDIGNFLEFRGVDFKNIGIIRAGLDKDIKIDIKFVSDMQDAVNSGVGIECEELNIAGNVGSNTHLKATKMKIEGITHSKAQIYAKEGYIKTHRGFAEGEKLSVDLLEGGTIKAKEVKIKKSLGGTIQADKIYIENLENNNTCVFYDCAVVEYMKGQNNKFNIKVKTLDKDYDKEFLQIKERISTLNHKISKLKHFISSSKNGVLNIEKKVAELKNQGKNIPPQYEKILKEFSLQNNEFNKLQNEEKEVLELKKKLHSELLVLEKTLFDAKFINKNGKWSEMNEIRFSLIEPKKDIFYSSFTNESAKFIGLEKRVENNQELIEIRKKLDYDQKDIEWLSPSKE
;
A
#
# COMPACT_ATOMS: atom_id res chain seq x y z
N MET A 1 -34.92 -47.36 38.18
CA MET A 1 -34.26 -48.67 38.38
C MET A 1 -32.78 -48.41 38.51
N THR A 2 -32.17 -48.77 39.63
CA THR A 2 -30.73 -48.73 39.83
C THR A 2 -30.13 -50.03 39.28
N LEU A 3 -28.94 -49.98 38.67
CA LEU A 3 -28.15 -51.21 38.52
C LEU A 3 -27.76 -51.69 39.92
N ASP A 4 -28.42 -52.74 40.41
CA ASP A 4 -28.14 -53.30 41.74
C ASP A 4 -26.87 -54.18 41.76
N GLU A 5 -26.32 -54.54 40.59
CA GLU A 5 -25.04 -55.25 40.44
C GLU A 5 -24.15 -54.60 39.39
N LYS A 6 -22.84 -54.53 39.68
CA LYS A 6 -21.83 -54.05 38.74
C LYS A 6 -21.60 -55.08 37.63
N ILE A 7 -21.73 -54.67 36.37
CA ILE A 7 -21.57 -55.58 35.22
C ILE A 7 -20.12 -55.52 34.75
N ILE A 8 -19.42 -56.65 34.78
CA ILE A 8 -18.09 -56.79 34.18
C ILE A 8 -18.23 -57.45 32.81
N SER A 9 -17.67 -56.81 31.77
CA SER A 9 -17.70 -57.32 30.40
C SER A 9 -16.32 -57.24 29.73
N TYR A 10 -16.09 -58.11 28.74
CA TYR A 10 -14.93 -58.09 27.85
C TYR A 10 -15.43 -57.74 26.45
N THR A 11 -14.90 -56.67 25.87
CA THR A 11 -15.42 -56.13 24.61
C THR A 11 -14.34 -55.44 23.81
N GLU A 12 -14.41 -55.49 22.49
CA GLU A 12 -13.59 -54.66 21.59
C GLU A 12 -14.19 -53.26 21.40
N ASN A 13 -15.45 -53.04 21.81
CA ASN A 13 -16.17 -51.79 21.62
C ASN A 13 -17.03 -51.44 22.86
N PRO A 14 -16.45 -50.73 23.85
CA PRO A 14 -17.17 -50.35 25.07
C PRO A 14 -18.46 -49.58 24.84
N THR A 15 -18.54 -48.76 23.79
CA THR A 15 -19.75 -47.99 23.48
C THR A 15 -20.89 -48.88 22.99
N GLN A 16 -20.58 -49.91 22.19
CA GLN A 16 -21.58 -50.91 21.79
C GLN A 16 -22.05 -51.73 22.98
N GLU A 17 -21.12 -52.15 23.86
CA GLU A 17 -21.47 -52.89 25.07
C GLU A 17 -22.43 -52.10 25.98
N LEU A 18 -22.20 -50.79 26.15
CA LEU A 18 -23.13 -49.91 26.88
C LEU A 18 -24.53 -49.87 26.25
N LEU A 19 -24.63 -49.87 24.92
CA LEU A 19 -25.93 -49.89 24.22
C LEU A 19 -26.65 -51.23 24.42
N GLU A 20 -25.92 -52.34 24.38
CA GLU A 20 -26.48 -53.67 24.65
C GLU A 20 -26.98 -53.78 26.09
N VAL A 21 -26.21 -53.28 27.06
CA VAL A 21 -26.62 -53.24 28.48
C VAL A 21 -27.83 -52.32 28.66
N SER A 22 -27.82 -51.12 28.06
CA SER A 22 -28.96 -50.18 28.07
C SER A 22 -30.26 -50.84 27.56
N SER A 23 -30.17 -51.59 26.46
CA SER A 23 -31.31 -52.28 25.87
C SER A 23 -31.85 -53.41 26.75
N ARG A 24 -30.97 -54.14 27.45
CA ARG A 24 -31.35 -55.25 28.34
C ARG A 24 -31.88 -54.78 29.70
N THR A 25 -31.43 -53.64 30.21
CA THR A 25 -31.79 -53.11 31.54
C THR A 25 -32.83 -52.00 31.50
N SER A 26 -33.23 -51.51 30.31
CA SER A 26 -34.11 -50.34 30.12
C SER A 26 -33.59 -49.04 30.73
N ILE A 27 -32.30 -48.94 31.04
CA ILE A 27 -31.64 -47.72 31.51
C ILE A 27 -31.12 -46.97 30.29
N ASN A 28 -31.29 -45.64 30.24
CA ASN A 28 -30.83 -44.85 29.11
C ASN A 28 -29.30 -44.95 28.97
N SER A 29 -28.80 -45.15 27.75
CA SER A 29 -27.36 -45.22 27.46
C SER A 29 -26.56 -44.00 27.98
N ASN A 30 -27.18 -42.82 28.08
CA ASN A 30 -26.55 -41.61 28.63
C ASN A 30 -26.37 -41.65 30.15
N GLU A 31 -27.09 -42.54 30.83
CA GLU A 31 -26.99 -42.77 32.28
C GLU A 31 -26.00 -43.89 32.62
N LEU A 32 -25.43 -44.57 31.63
CA LEU A 32 -24.42 -45.60 31.83
C LEU A 32 -23.03 -45.05 31.53
N ASP A 33 -22.07 -45.37 32.39
CA ASP A 33 -20.65 -45.17 32.12
C ASP A 33 -19.87 -46.43 32.53
N PHE A 34 -18.58 -46.49 32.17
CA PHE A 34 -17.77 -47.67 32.44
C PHE A 34 -16.41 -47.29 33.01
N ASN A 35 -15.85 -48.13 33.86
CA ASN A 35 -14.44 -48.09 34.22
C ASN A 35 -13.68 -49.13 33.39
N LEU A 36 -12.67 -48.69 32.65
CA LEU A 36 -11.63 -49.56 32.13
C LEU A 36 -10.86 -50.20 33.31
N LEU A 37 -10.85 -51.53 33.38
CA LEU A 37 -10.11 -52.30 34.39
C LEU A 37 -8.77 -52.81 33.85
N ALA A 38 -8.78 -53.29 32.59
CA ALA A 38 -7.60 -53.79 31.90
C ALA A 38 -7.86 -53.77 30.39
N PHE A 39 -6.80 -53.86 29.60
CA PHE A 39 -6.89 -54.10 28.17
C PHE A 39 -5.81 -55.07 27.72
N SER A 40 -6.11 -55.82 26.67
CA SER A 40 -5.20 -56.75 26.01
C SER A 40 -4.99 -56.29 24.59
N THR A 41 -3.73 -56.17 24.16
CA THR A 41 -3.38 -55.75 22.79
C THR A 41 -2.85 -56.94 22.01
N GLN A 42 -3.31 -57.09 20.77
CA GLN A 42 -2.76 -58.04 19.80
C GLN A 42 -2.42 -57.29 18.52
N TYR A 43 -1.39 -57.73 17.81
CA TYR A 43 -1.04 -57.20 16.49
C TYR A 43 -0.71 -58.30 15.50
N CYS A 44 -0.74 -57.98 14.22
CA CYS A 44 -0.39 -58.88 13.14
C CYS A 44 0.22 -58.09 11.98
N PHE A 45 1.06 -58.78 11.20
CA PHE A 45 1.64 -58.32 9.95
C PHE A 45 1.40 -59.40 8.90
N SER A 46 0.73 -59.08 7.78
CA SER A 46 0.55 -59.88 6.54
C SER A 46 0.07 -61.35 6.60
N ASP A 47 0.42 -62.15 7.61
CA ASP A 47 0.34 -63.63 7.64
C ASP A 47 -0.42 -64.18 8.86
N ASN A 48 -1.60 -63.62 9.14
CA ASN A 48 -2.72 -64.22 9.90
C ASN A 48 -2.47 -64.80 11.31
N LYS A 49 -1.33 -64.56 11.96
CA LYS A 49 -1.11 -64.95 13.36
C LYS A 49 -1.07 -63.73 14.28
N TRP A 50 -2.12 -63.56 15.07
CA TRP A 50 -2.20 -62.51 16.08
C TRP A 50 -1.22 -62.79 17.21
N GLU A 51 -0.28 -61.87 17.42
CA GLU A 51 0.68 -61.91 18.53
C GLU A 51 0.17 -61.01 19.66
N LYS A 52 0.13 -61.56 20.87
CA LYS A 52 -0.24 -60.80 22.07
C LYS A 52 0.97 -60.03 22.56
N ILE A 53 0.80 -58.73 22.80
CA ILE A 53 1.84 -57.85 23.32
C ILE A 53 1.44 -57.31 24.69
N SER A 54 2.41 -57.27 25.61
CA SER A 54 2.17 -56.75 26.96
C SER A 54 2.10 -55.22 26.96
N GLU A 55 1.44 -54.62 27.95
CA GLU A 55 1.36 -53.15 28.05
C GLU A 55 2.76 -52.49 28.15
N LYS A 56 3.73 -53.18 28.76
CA LYS A 56 5.11 -52.67 28.92
C LYS A 56 5.88 -52.60 27.61
N ASP A 57 5.50 -53.43 26.64
CA ASP A 57 6.18 -53.57 25.35
C ASP A 57 5.49 -52.79 24.23
N LEU A 58 4.41 -52.03 24.53
CA LEU A 58 3.70 -51.21 23.54
C LEU A 58 4.56 -50.10 22.93
N ASN A 59 5.69 -49.77 23.54
CA ASN A 59 6.71 -48.88 22.96
C ASN A 59 7.26 -49.42 21.62
N PHE A 60 7.04 -50.70 21.31
CA PHE A 60 7.27 -51.27 19.98
C PHE A 60 6.64 -50.43 18.87
N PHE A 61 5.44 -49.90 19.08
CA PHE A 61 4.73 -49.07 18.10
C PHE A 61 5.21 -47.61 18.06
N GLU A 62 6.04 -47.16 18.99
CA GLU A 62 6.61 -45.80 18.99
C GLU A 62 7.67 -45.62 17.90
N LYS A 63 8.22 -46.72 17.37
CA LYS A 63 9.11 -46.70 16.21
C LYS A 63 8.33 -46.39 14.94
N ASP A 64 8.70 -45.30 14.26
CA ASP A 64 8.00 -44.86 13.05
C ASP A 64 7.99 -45.91 11.94
N GLU A 65 9.12 -46.59 11.74
CA GLU A 65 9.26 -47.68 10.77
C GLU A 65 8.25 -48.81 11.00
N VAL A 66 7.97 -49.14 12.27
CA VAL A 66 6.99 -50.18 12.64
C VAL A 66 5.58 -49.68 12.40
N PHE A 67 5.27 -48.46 12.83
CA PHE A 67 3.91 -47.91 12.72
C PHE A 67 3.49 -47.67 11.28
N LEU A 68 4.41 -47.21 10.42
CA LEU A 68 4.18 -46.93 9.00
C LEU A 68 3.94 -48.18 8.16
N ARG A 69 4.24 -49.39 8.66
CA ARG A 69 4.00 -50.63 7.92
C ARG A 69 2.55 -50.73 7.45
N ASN A 70 2.35 -50.89 6.15
CA ASN A 70 1.01 -50.94 5.54
C ASN A 70 0.19 -52.17 5.96
N ASP A 71 0.86 -53.24 6.34
CA ASP A 71 0.28 -54.50 6.77
C ASP A 71 0.04 -54.58 8.29
N LEU A 72 0.39 -53.53 9.05
CA LEU A 72 0.17 -53.48 10.50
C LEU A 72 -1.32 -53.42 10.82
N GLN A 73 -1.80 -54.42 11.55
CA GLN A 73 -3.12 -54.41 12.19
C GLN A 73 -2.97 -54.52 13.70
N ILE A 74 -3.78 -53.78 14.45
CA ILE A 74 -3.82 -53.82 15.91
C ILE A 74 -5.25 -54.02 16.36
N LYS A 75 -5.46 -54.92 17.31
CA LYS A 75 -6.73 -55.14 18.00
C LYS A 75 -6.54 -55.00 19.50
N GLN A 76 -7.55 -54.45 20.16
CA GLN A 76 -7.59 -54.33 21.60
C GLN A 76 -8.92 -54.84 22.14
N GLU A 77 -8.84 -55.70 23.15
CA GLU A 77 -9.98 -56.14 23.95
C GLU A 77 -9.90 -55.47 25.31
N TYR A 78 -11.02 -54.93 25.77
CA TYR A 78 -11.12 -54.14 26.99
C TYR A 78 -11.97 -54.88 28.01
N LYS A 79 -11.41 -55.04 29.21
CA LYS A 79 -12.17 -55.45 30.39
C LYS A 79 -12.75 -54.20 31.04
N ILE A 80 -14.07 -54.08 31.05
CA ILE A 80 -14.77 -52.90 31.56
C ILE A 80 -15.75 -53.27 32.68
N GLU A 81 -15.92 -52.37 33.64
CA GLU A 81 -16.93 -52.40 34.70
C GLU A 81 -17.98 -51.33 34.39
N ILE A 82 -19.20 -51.73 34.02
CA ILE A 82 -20.30 -50.82 33.69
C ILE A 82 -21.09 -50.50 34.97
N PHE A 83 -21.41 -49.23 35.15
CA PHE A 83 -22.17 -48.74 36.30
C PHE A 83 -23.21 -47.69 35.89
N HIS A 84 -24.23 -47.53 36.73
CA HIS A 84 -25.22 -46.46 36.61
C HIS A 84 -24.63 -45.17 37.16
N ASN A 85 -24.54 -44.16 36.32
CA ASN A 85 -24.01 -42.85 36.68
C ASN A 85 -25.07 -42.01 37.40
N ASN A 86 -25.23 -42.20 38.71
CA ASN A 86 -26.27 -41.55 39.52
C ASN A 86 -26.01 -40.08 39.88
N THR A 87 -25.01 -39.40 39.30
CA THR A 87 -24.73 -37.99 39.61
C THR A 87 -24.16 -37.21 38.43
N ASN A 88 -24.75 -36.05 38.16
CA ASN A 88 -24.34 -35.06 37.14
C ASN A 88 -23.00 -34.34 37.43
N GLN A 89 -22.09 -34.94 38.20
CA GLN A 89 -20.87 -34.28 38.72
C GLN A 89 -19.63 -35.18 38.68
N ASP A 90 -19.29 -35.75 37.52
CA ASP A 90 -17.89 -36.13 37.31
C ASP A 90 -17.09 -34.89 36.87
N ASN A 91 -16.54 -34.17 37.85
CA ASN A 91 -15.68 -33.00 37.61
C ASN A 91 -14.50 -33.34 36.68
N PHE A 92 -14.00 -34.59 36.69
CA PHE A 92 -12.92 -35.04 35.81
C PHE A 92 -13.38 -35.14 34.35
N SER A 93 -14.56 -35.72 34.12
CA SER A 93 -15.14 -35.80 32.78
C SER A 93 -15.40 -34.42 32.18
N LYS A 94 -15.77 -33.42 33.00
CA LYS A 94 -15.93 -32.02 32.58
C LYS A 94 -14.59 -31.29 32.39
N ALA A 95 -13.60 -31.57 33.24
CA ALA A 95 -12.28 -30.95 33.18
C ALA A 95 -11.46 -31.36 31.95
N ILE A 96 -11.74 -32.53 31.36
CA ILE A 96 -10.96 -33.08 30.25
C ILE A 96 -11.71 -32.93 28.91
N LYS A 97 -11.05 -32.28 27.95
CA LYS A 97 -11.45 -32.27 26.54
C LYS A 97 -10.34 -32.86 25.67
N LEU A 98 -10.69 -33.76 24.75
CA LEU A 98 -9.75 -34.27 23.74
C LEU A 98 -9.89 -33.47 22.44
N VAL A 99 -8.76 -33.09 21.84
CA VAL A 99 -8.68 -32.39 20.57
C VAL A 99 -7.71 -33.12 19.66
N ALA A 100 -8.14 -33.45 18.44
CA ALA A 100 -7.29 -34.04 17.40
C ALA A 100 -6.95 -33.00 16.32
N ASN A 101 -5.78 -33.13 15.67
CA ASN A 101 -5.45 -32.33 14.49
C ASN A 101 -6.20 -32.83 13.23
N LYS A 102 -6.17 -32.05 12.14
CA LYS A 102 -6.90 -32.34 10.90
C LYS A 102 -6.62 -33.73 10.33
N ASN A 103 -5.37 -34.21 10.46
CA ASN A 103 -4.93 -35.50 9.94
C ASN A 103 -5.16 -36.68 10.90
N LEU A 104 -5.68 -36.43 12.11
CA LEU A 104 -5.83 -37.42 13.19
C LEU A 104 -4.51 -38.12 13.59
N THR A 105 -3.40 -37.42 13.45
CA THR A 105 -2.04 -37.88 13.79
C THR A 105 -1.60 -37.37 15.16
N LYS A 106 -2.40 -36.55 15.84
CA LYS A 106 -2.09 -36.07 17.18
C LYS A 106 -3.36 -35.87 17.98
N ILE A 107 -3.42 -36.45 19.18
CA ILE A 107 -4.48 -36.19 20.16
C ILE A 107 -3.88 -35.45 21.35
N VAL A 108 -4.52 -34.35 21.74
CA VAL A 108 -4.16 -33.51 22.87
C VAL A 108 -5.30 -33.52 23.88
N ALA A 109 -5.00 -33.82 25.13
CA ALA A 109 -5.89 -33.60 26.26
C ALA A 109 -5.72 -32.17 26.76
N GLN A 110 -6.81 -31.42 26.77
CA GLN A 110 -6.94 -30.14 27.47
C GLN A 110 -7.56 -30.42 28.83
N ILE A 111 -6.80 -30.23 29.90
CA ILE A 111 -7.18 -30.56 31.28
C ILE A 111 -7.28 -29.26 32.06
N ASP A 112 -8.49 -28.93 32.54
CA ASP A 112 -8.74 -27.75 33.36
C ASP A 112 -8.43 -28.03 34.84
N PHE A 113 -7.27 -27.55 35.31
CA PHE A 113 -6.85 -27.67 36.70
C PHE A 113 -7.48 -26.63 37.64
N SER A 114 -8.39 -25.76 37.17
CA SER A 114 -9.10 -24.81 38.05
C SER A 114 -10.26 -25.44 38.81
N ILE A 115 -10.78 -26.57 38.33
CA ILE A 115 -11.92 -27.30 38.91
C ILE A 115 -11.53 -28.65 39.49
N LEU A 116 -10.22 -28.94 39.57
CA LEU A 116 -9.66 -30.18 40.08
C LEU A 116 -8.90 -29.89 41.37
N GLU A 117 -9.19 -30.66 42.42
CA GLU A 117 -8.44 -30.63 43.66
C GLU A 117 -7.36 -31.72 43.66
N TYR A 118 -6.23 -31.47 44.31
CA TYR A 118 -5.19 -32.49 44.44
C TYR A 118 -5.60 -33.59 45.43
N HIS A 119 -5.43 -34.85 45.01
CA HIS A 119 -5.41 -36.02 45.87
C HIS A 119 -4.50 -37.11 45.26
N GLU A 120 -4.11 -38.10 46.05
CA GLU A 120 -3.11 -39.11 45.66
C GLU A 120 -3.52 -39.97 44.43
N LYS A 121 -4.81 -40.04 44.10
CA LYS A 121 -5.33 -40.80 42.94
C LYS A 121 -5.58 -39.94 41.69
N LEU A 122 -5.32 -38.63 41.74
CA LEU A 122 -5.64 -37.68 40.67
C LEU A 122 -5.10 -38.10 39.30
N ALA A 123 -3.82 -38.49 39.24
CA ALA A 123 -3.20 -38.91 37.97
C ALA A 123 -3.86 -40.16 37.39
N LEU A 124 -4.29 -41.10 38.24
CA LEU A 124 -4.97 -42.34 37.82
C LEU A 124 -6.38 -42.03 37.30
N GLU A 125 -7.12 -41.15 37.98
CA GLU A 125 -8.48 -40.75 37.58
C GLU A 125 -8.49 -39.90 36.29
N LEU A 126 -7.48 -39.04 36.11
CA LEU A 126 -7.27 -38.33 34.85
C LEU A 126 -6.93 -39.29 33.71
N LEU A 127 -6.01 -40.23 33.93
CA LEU A 127 -5.65 -41.26 32.95
C LEU A 127 -6.88 -42.09 32.56
N GLN A 128 -7.65 -42.52 33.56
CA GLN A 128 -8.89 -43.28 33.38
C GLN A 128 -9.88 -42.53 32.48
N ASN A 129 -10.13 -41.25 32.79
CA ASN A 129 -11.06 -40.43 32.01
C ASN A 129 -10.55 -40.10 30.60
N ILE A 130 -9.25 -39.88 30.42
CA ILE A 130 -8.63 -39.70 29.11
C ILE A 130 -8.83 -40.97 28.26
N TYR A 131 -8.54 -42.16 28.82
CA TYR A 131 -8.72 -43.43 28.12
C TYR A 131 -10.19 -43.72 27.83
N LYS A 132 -11.12 -43.50 28.77
CA LYS A 132 -12.57 -43.60 28.49
C LYS A 132 -12.97 -42.75 27.28
N LYS A 133 -12.52 -41.48 27.23
CA LYS A 133 -12.82 -40.56 26.12
C LYS A 133 -12.18 -41.03 24.80
N MET A 134 -10.95 -41.54 24.83
CA MET A 134 -10.30 -42.13 23.65
C MET A 134 -11.09 -43.32 23.11
N LEU A 135 -11.52 -44.24 23.98
CA LEU A 135 -12.31 -45.41 23.61
C LEU A 135 -13.68 -45.04 23.03
N LYS A 136 -14.37 -44.06 23.63
CA LYS A 136 -15.64 -43.51 23.08
C LYS A 136 -15.46 -42.90 21.69
N LEU A 137 -14.26 -42.41 21.38
CA LEU A 137 -13.87 -41.90 20.05
C LEU A 137 -13.24 -42.99 19.15
N LYS A 138 -13.26 -44.26 19.57
CA LYS A 138 -12.71 -45.42 18.86
C LYS A 138 -11.19 -45.40 18.63
N PHE A 139 -10.45 -44.66 19.45
CA PHE A 139 -8.97 -44.71 19.42
C PHE A 139 -8.44 -45.85 20.30
N LEU A 140 -7.36 -46.48 19.82
CA LEU A 140 -6.58 -47.43 20.61
C LEU A 140 -5.87 -46.70 21.76
N ILE A 141 -5.79 -47.32 22.93
CA ILE A 141 -5.15 -46.76 24.12
C ILE A 141 -3.78 -47.40 24.36
N GLY A 142 -2.84 -46.65 24.94
CA GLY A 142 -1.48 -47.16 25.18
C GLY A 142 -0.60 -47.29 23.93
N ILE A 143 -1.15 -47.00 22.73
CA ILE A 143 -0.40 -47.00 21.47
C ILE A 143 0.20 -45.62 21.21
N ARG A 144 1.51 -45.55 20.97
CA ARG A 144 2.27 -44.33 20.63
C ARG A 144 2.06 -43.17 21.60
N ILE A 145 2.08 -43.50 22.89
CA ILE A 145 1.89 -42.53 23.97
C ILE A 145 3.18 -41.84 24.40
N PHE A 146 4.36 -42.40 24.07
CA PHE A 146 5.67 -41.85 24.44
C PHE A 146 5.73 -41.55 25.95
N ASP A 147 6.14 -40.34 26.35
CA ASP A 147 6.25 -39.93 27.74
C ASP A 147 4.95 -39.43 28.37
N PHE A 148 3.79 -39.53 27.68
CA PHE A 148 2.50 -39.03 28.16
C PHE A 148 2.19 -39.35 29.63
N LYS A 149 2.35 -40.62 30.05
CA LYS A 149 2.07 -41.03 31.43
C LYS A 149 3.01 -40.34 32.44
N LYS A 150 4.29 -40.18 32.09
CA LYS A 150 5.28 -39.49 32.94
C LYS A 150 4.96 -38.01 33.02
N GLU A 151 4.63 -37.39 31.89
CA GLU A 151 4.23 -35.97 31.82
C GLU A 151 2.96 -35.71 32.62
N LEU A 152 1.95 -36.58 32.55
CA LEU A 152 0.73 -36.48 33.35
C LEU A 152 1.03 -36.51 34.85
N ILE A 153 1.86 -37.46 35.30
CA ILE A 153 2.30 -37.55 36.71
C ILE A 153 3.08 -36.29 37.11
N ALA A 154 3.97 -35.79 36.25
CA ALA A 154 4.73 -34.57 36.53
C ALA A 154 3.81 -33.35 36.69
N ILE A 155 2.80 -33.20 35.84
CA ILE A 155 1.80 -32.12 35.95
C ILE A 155 0.99 -32.24 37.24
N CYS A 156 0.53 -33.44 37.60
CA CYS A 156 -0.17 -33.66 38.88
C CYS A 156 0.72 -33.34 40.10
N ASN A 157 2.00 -33.71 40.05
CA ASN A 157 2.98 -33.37 41.09
C ASN A 157 3.26 -31.87 41.18
N GLN A 158 3.21 -31.15 40.05
CA GLN A 158 3.28 -29.69 40.05
C GLN A 158 2.04 -29.09 40.71
N HIS A 159 0.85 -29.60 40.36
CA HIS A 159 -0.42 -29.18 40.97
C HIS A 159 -0.45 -29.43 42.49
N LYS A 160 0.17 -30.52 42.97
CA LYS A 160 0.39 -30.79 44.41
C LYS A 160 1.19 -29.69 45.10
N LYS A 161 2.28 -29.22 44.47
CA LYS A 161 3.19 -28.22 45.04
C LYS A 161 2.60 -26.82 44.97
N ASN A 162 1.91 -26.50 43.88
CA ASN A 162 1.26 -25.21 43.67
C ASN A 162 0.02 -25.40 42.76
N PRO A 163 -1.20 -25.05 43.23
CA PRO A 163 -2.42 -25.17 42.42
C PRO A 163 -2.29 -24.42 41.08
N LEU A 164 -2.38 -25.18 39.98
CA LEU A 164 -2.10 -24.67 38.64
C LEU A 164 -3.19 -23.71 38.11
N ASN A 165 -4.45 -23.86 38.56
CA ASN A 165 -5.60 -22.98 38.25
C ASN A 165 -5.72 -22.53 36.78
N LYS A 166 -5.37 -23.42 35.85
CA LYS A 166 -5.37 -23.15 34.40
C LYS A 166 -5.60 -24.43 33.62
N THR A 167 -6.02 -24.27 32.36
CA THR A 167 -6.05 -25.38 31.41
C THR A 167 -4.66 -25.71 30.90
N ILE A 168 -4.29 -26.99 30.96
CA ILE A 168 -3.02 -27.50 30.46
C ILE A 168 -3.27 -28.39 29.26
N GLN A 169 -2.44 -28.23 28.23
CA GLN A 169 -2.47 -29.07 27.04
C GLN A 169 -1.39 -30.15 27.15
N LEU A 170 -1.80 -31.40 27.05
CA LEU A 170 -0.92 -32.55 27.15
C LEU A 170 -1.11 -33.44 25.93
N VAL A 171 -0.02 -33.79 25.23
CA VAL A 171 -0.11 -34.68 24.08
C VAL A 171 -0.28 -36.11 24.58
N VAL A 172 -1.39 -36.76 24.22
CA VAL A 172 -1.74 -38.10 24.69
C VAL A 172 -1.12 -39.18 23.81
N THR A 173 -1.21 -38.99 22.49
CA THR A 173 -0.66 -39.93 21.50
C THR A 173 -0.35 -39.20 20.19
N LYS A 174 0.64 -39.71 19.45
CA LYS A 174 1.12 -39.15 18.17
C LYS A 174 1.26 -40.26 17.13
N GLY A 175 0.56 -40.14 16.01
CA GLY A 175 0.85 -40.83 14.75
C GLY A 175 1.96 -40.13 13.98
N ILE A 176 1.91 -40.20 12.65
CA ILE A 176 2.94 -39.64 11.75
C ILE A 176 2.24 -38.77 10.71
N ASP A 177 2.54 -37.47 10.70
CA ASP A 177 2.01 -36.55 9.69
C ASP A 177 2.70 -36.76 8.34
N PRO A 178 1.95 -36.66 7.22
CA PRO A 178 2.54 -36.78 5.89
C PRO A 178 3.37 -35.54 5.54
N GLU A 179 4.56 -35.74 4.97
CA GLU A 179 5.33 -34.69 4.32
C GLU A 179 4.81 -34.54 2.89
N GLN A 180 4.29 -33.37 2.51
CA GLN A 180 3.73 -33.17 1.16
C GLN A 180 4.83 -33.12 0.09
N SER A 181 4.52 -33.68 -1.08
CA SER A 181 5.39 -33.59 -2.25
C SER A 181 5.38 -32.20 -2.86
N GLN A 182 6.49 -31.82 -3.50
CA GLN A 182 6.67 -30.58 -4.22
C GLN A 182 7.26 -30.86 -5.61
N ASP A 183 6.50 -30.48 -6.64
CA ASP A 183 6.97 -30.53 -8.03
C ASP A 183 8.14 -29.56 -8.24
N GLU A 184 9.11 -30.00 -9.04
CA GLU A 184 10.14 -29.07 -9.52
C GLU A 184 9.51 -28.10 -10.51
N LYS A 185 9.71 -26.79 -10.32
CA LYS A 185 9.19 -25.79 -11.27
C LYS A 185 9.99 -24.49 -11.23
N LEU A 186 10.11 -23.85 -12.38
CA LEU A 186 10.57 -22.46 -12.46
C LEU A 186 9.36 -21.52 -12.39
N ILE A 187 9.38 -20.63 -11.41
CA ILE A 187 8.36 -19.60 -11.18
C ILE A 187 8.92 -18.27 -11.66
N LEU A 188 8.23 -17.65 -12.62
CA LEU A 188 8.60 -16.36 -13.22
C LEU A 188 7.99 -15.20 -12.40
N LEU A 189 8.55 -14.93 -11.22
CA LEU A 189 8.03 -13.95 -10.27
C LEU A 189 7.91 -12.54 -10.89
N TYR A 190 8.84 -12.16 -11.78
CA TYR A 190 8.77 -10.86 -12.47
C TYR A 190 7.48 -10.67 -13.28
N LYS A 191 6.84 -11.74 -13.78
CA LYS A 191 5.56 -11.63 -14.52
C LYS A 191 4.39 -11.24 -13.62
N GLU A 192 4.46 -11.50 -12.31
CA GLU A 192 3.41 -11.15 -11.36
C GLU A 192 3.22 -9.62 -11.24
N LYS A 193 4.27 -8.83 -11.53
CA LYS A 193 4.22 -7.36 -11.59
C LYS A 193 3.27 -6.82 -12.65
N THR A 194 2.96 -7.62 -13.67
CA THR A 194 2.09 -7.21 -14.79
C THR A 194 0.63 -7.55 -14.56
N THR A 195 0.24 -8.08 -13.39
CA THR A 195 -1.16 -8.43 -13.07
C THR A 195 -2.13 -7.27 -13.31
N ASN A 196 -1.75 -6.06 -12.91
CA ASN A 196 -2.54 -4.83 -13.07
C ASN A 196 -2.35 -4.12 -14.43
N TYR A 197 -1.53 -4.66 -15.34
CA TYR A 197 -1.30 -4.03 -16.64
C TYR A 197 -2.49 -4.26 -17.57
N THR A 198 -2.78 -3.26 -18.40
CA THR A 198 -3.75 -3.36 -19.49
C THR A 198 -3.24 -4.32 -20.58
N THR A 199 -4.12 -4.72 -21.49
CA THR A 199 -3.77 -5.59 -22.61
C THR A 199 -2.67 -4.98 -23.49
N ASP A 200 -2.70 -3.67 -23.70
CA ASP A 200 -1.71 -2.97 -24.55
C ASP A 200 -0.36 -2.81 -23.86
N GLU A 201 -0.33 -2.76 -22.52
CA GLU A 201 0.91 -2.74 -21.74
C GLU A 201 1.59 -4.12 -21.69
N LYS A 202 0.78 -5.18 -21.52
CA LYS A 202 1.27 -6.56 -21.56
C LYS A 202 1.85 -6.93 -22.92
N ARG A 203 1.39 -6.30 -24.00
CA ARG A 203 1.85 -6.56 -25.38
C ARG A 203 3.34 -6.29 -25.57
N SER A 204 3.89 -5.29 -24.88
CA SER A 204 5.31 -4.93 -25.01
C SER A 204 6.26 -6.06 -24.58
N GLY A 205 5.84 -6.91 -23.62
CA GLY A 205 6.68 -7.95 -23.03
C GLY A 205 7.87 -7.44 -22.22
N ILE A 206 8.06 -6.12 -22.11
CA ILE A 206 9.18 -5.49 -21.40
C ILE A 206 8.79 -5.29 -19.95
N ILE A 207 9.43 -6.03 -19.05
CA ILE A 207 9.14 -5.99 -17.61
C ILE A 207 10.39 -5.55 -16.86
N ALA A 208 10.31 -4.40 -16.22
CA ALA A 208 11.42 -3.82 -15.46
C ALA A 208 11.56 -4.44 -14.06
N VAL A 209 12.81 -4.60 -13.64
CA VAL A 209 13.23 -5.13 -12.33
C VAL A 209 14.23 -4.20 -11.67
N ASP A 210 14.22 -4.18 -10.34
CA ASP A 210 15.18 -3.47 -9.52
C ASP A 210 16.39 -4.33 -9.17
N GLU A 211 17.48 -3.67 -8.82
CA GLU A 211 18.60 -4.32 -8.15
C GLU A 211 18.12 -4.94 -6.82
N ASN A 212 18.61 -6.13 -6.50
CA ASN A 212 18.25 -6.94 -5.33
C ASN A 212 16.81 -7.49 -5.33
N GLU A 213 16.10 -7.41 -6.46
CA GLU A 213 14.77 -8.00 -6.60
C GLU A 213 14.84 -9.50 -6.93
N VAL A 214 13.93 -10.30 -6.35
CA VAL A 214 13.77 -11.71 -6.72
C VAL A 214 12.99 -11.81 -8.04
N VAL A 215 13.66 -12.24 -9.10
CA VAL A 215 13.09 -12.27 -10.46
C VAL A 215 12.52 -13.65 -10.79
N LEU A 216 13.23 -14.71 -10.39
CA LEU A 216 12.84 -16.11 -10.64
C LEU A 216 12.98 -16.91 -9.35
N ARG A 217 12.15 -17.95 -9.21
CA ARG A 217 12.27 -18.95 -8.15
C ARG A 217 12.24 -20.34 -8.75
N HIS A 218 13.30 -21.12 -8.52
CA HIS A 218 13.34 -22.53 -8.84
C HIS A 218 12.93 -23.33 -7.63
N ALA A 219 11.69 -23.82 -7.63
CA ALA A 219 11.20 -24.75 -6.61
C ALA A 219 11.88 -26.11 -6.83
N LYS A 220 12.59 -26.62 -5.82
CA LYS A 220 13.29 -27.91 -5.88
C LYS A 220 12.28 -29.05 -5.81
N PHE A 221 12.58 -30.15 -6.50
CA PHE A 221 11.86 -31.40 -6.33
C PHE A 221 11.96 -31.88 -4.87
N LYS A 222 10.82 -32.24 -4.28
CA LYS A 222 10.77 -32.92 -2.99
C LYS A 222 9.72 -34.01 -3.05
N GLN A 223 10.16 -35.26 -3.01
CA GLN A 223 9.24 -36.37 -2.83
C GLN A 223 8.73 -36.38 -1.39
N GLY A 224 7.42 -36.30 -1.24
CA GLY A 224 6.77 -36.37 0.06
C GLY A 224 6.84 -37.78 0.66
N LYS A 225 6.65 -37.85 1.97
CA LYS A 225 6.62 -39.09 2.75
C LYS A 225 5.23 -39.34 3.29
N GLU A 226 4.77 -40.58 3.18
CA GLU A 226 3.48 -40.98 3.71
C GLU A 226 3.43 -40.84 5.24
N GLY A 227 2.27 -40.45 5.74
CA GLY A 227 1.96 -40.46 7.17
C GLY A 227 1.07 -41.65 7.53
N LYS A 228 0.79 -41.80 8.83
CA LYS A 228 -0.23 -42.73 9.32
C LYS A 228 -0.95 -42.14 10.51
N ASN A 229 -2.27 -42.10 10.43
CA ASN A 229 -3.09 -41.56 11.51
C ASN A 229 -3.23 -42.56 12.68
N LEU A 230 -3.80 -42.09 13.78
CA LEU A 230 -3.98 -42.88 15.01
C LEU A 230 -5.03 -43.99 14.89
N ASN A 231 -5.81 -44.00 13.81
CA ASN A 231 -6.72 -45.09 13.45
C ASN A 231 -6.07 -46.07 12.45
N LEU A 232 -4.74 -46.05 12.31
CA LEU A 232 -3.96 -46.90 11.42
C LEU A 232 -4.25 -46.72 9.91
N HIS A 233 -4.91 -45.62 9.51
CA HIS A 233 -5.08 -45.32 8.09
C HIS A 233 -3.83 -44.62 7.55
N THR A 234 -3.28 -45.13 6.45
CA THR A 234 -2.17 -44.51 5.73
C THR A 234 -2.62 -43.20 5.08
N LEU A 235 -1.88 -42.13 5.37
CA LEU A 235 -2.05 -40.80 4.79
C LEU A 235 -1.14 -40.71 3.56
N LYS A 236 -1.67 -41.15 2.43
CA LYS A 236 -0.94 -41.18 1.15
C LYS A 236 -0.57 -39.77 0.69
N VAL A 237 0.58 -39.66 0.05
CA VAL A 237 1.04 -38.42 -0.58
C VAL A 237 1.15 -38.66 -2.08
N LEU A 238 0.69 -37.69 -2.88
CA LEU A 238 0.82 -37.75 -4.33
C LEU A 238 2.31 -37.69 -4.70
N SER A 239 2.74 -38.45 -5.70
CA SER A 239 4.10 -38.35 -6.24
C SER A 239 4.32 -36.96 -6.83
N ALA A 240 5.45 -36.32 -6.51
CA ALA A 240 5.85 -35.10 -7.20
C ALA A 240 6.37 -35.42 -8.59
N ASN A 241 6.17 -34.48 -9.52
CA ASN A 241 6.84 -34.51 -10.80
C ASN A 241 8.23 -33.91 -10.67
N GLU A 242 9.25 -34.70 -11.05
CA GLU A 242 10.63 -34.23 -11.05
C GLU A 242 10.83 -33.12 -12.09
N ASN A 243 10.06 -33.07 -13.19
CA ASN A 243 10.05 -32.06 -14.28
C ASN A 243 11.40 -31.71 -14.94
N LYS A 244 12.56 -31.97 -14.29
CA LYS A 244 13.94 -31.73 -14.73
C LYS A 244 14.08 -30.37 -15.41
N VAL A 245 13.73 -29.31 -14.69
CA VAL A 245 13.62 -27.97 -15.27
C VAL A 245 15.01 -27.45 -15.60
N GLN A 246 15.29 -27.28 -16.90
CA GLN A 246 16.56 -26.73 -17.36
C GLN A 246 16.39 -25.27 -17.74
N PHE A 247 17.20 -24.40 -17.15
CA PHE A 247 17.29 -23.00 -17.51
C PHE A 247 18.68 -22.47 -17.14
N THR A 248 19.04 -21.32 -17.70
CA THR A 248 20.31 -20.66 -17.38
C THR A 248 20.10 -19.19 -17.13
N CYS A 249 20.78 -18.65 -16.12
CA CYS A 249 20.82 -17.23 -15.83
C CYS A 249 22.20 -16.67 -16.16
N SER A 250 22.25 -15.46 -16.72
CA SER A 250 23.49 -14.74 -16.93
C SER A 250 24.13 -14.31 -15.59
N PRO A 251 25.36 -13.75 -15.60
CA PRO A 251 25.97 -13.12 -14.43
C PRO A 251 25.20 -11.91 -13.86
N ALA A 252 24.13 -11.45 -14.51
CA ALA A 252 23.26 -10.42 -13.97
C ALA A 252 22.36 -10.92 -12.82
N PHE A 253 22.41 -12.21 -12.49
CA PHE A 253 21.69 -12.82 -11.39
C PHE A 253 22.60 -13.40 -10.32
N LYS A 254 22.13 -13.36 -9.08
CA LYS A 254 22.68 -14.08 -7.95
C LYS A 254 21.72 -15.18 -7.52
N ALA A 255 22.17 -16.42 -7.57
CA ALA A 255 21.42 -17.55 -7.02
C ALA A 255 21.61 -17.58 -5.48
N VAL A 256 20.50 -17.67 -4.75
CA VAL A 256 20.46 -17.82 -3.30
C VAL A 256 19.73 -19.11 -2.97
N ASP A 257 20.48 -20.08 -2.47
CA ASP A 257 19.98 -21.44 -2.28
C ASP A 257 19.32 -21.61 -0.91
N GLN A 258 18.13 -22.18 -0.89
CA GLN A 258 17.38 -22.53 0.32
C GLN A 258 17.00 -24.02 0.30
N GLU A 259 16.40 -24.50 1.40
CA GLU A 259 16.07 -25.92 1.56
C GLU A 259 15.14 -26.44 0.46
N ASN A 260 14.06 -25.70 0.14
CA ASN A 260 13.03 -26.15 -0.80
C ASN A 260 13.01 -25.40 -2.15
N PHE A 261 13.85 -24.38 -2.32
CA PHE A 261 13.92 -23.59 -3.56
C PHE A 261 15.24 -22.82 -3.67
N THR A 262 15.51 -22.28 -4.86
CA THR A 262 16.62 -21.37 -5.16
C THR A 262 16.03 -20.09 -5.74
N ASP A 263 16.34 -18.95 -5.14
CA ASP A 263 15.92 -17.63 -5.63
C ASP A 263 17.00 -17.03 -6.53
N TYR A 264 16.59 -16.45 -7.66
CA TYR A 264 17.48 -15.73 -8.57
C TYR A 264 17.21 -14.24 -8.47
N ILE A 265 18.15 -13.55 -7.84
CA ILE A 265 18.06 -12.14 -7.49
C ILE A 265 18.79 -11.31 -8.53
N ALA A 266 18.16 -10.24 -9.03
CA ALA A 266 18.77 -9.29 -9.94
C ALA A 266 19.95 -8.55 -9.27
N LEU A 267 21.10 -8.51 -9.95
CA LEU A 267 22.29 -7.76 -9.49
C LEU A 267 22.38 -6.34 -10.05
N LYS A 268 21.44 -5.96 -10.92
CA LYS A 268 21.33 -4.62 -11.49
C LYS A 268 19.88 -4.32 -11.86
N LYS A 269 19.56 -3.03 -11.96
CA LYS A 269 18.30 -2.58 -12.56
C LYS A 269 18.28 -2.88 -14.07
N GLY A 270 17.09 -3.03 -14.63
CA GLY A 270 16.90 -3.21 -16.08
C GLY A 270 15.58 -3.89 -16.38
N PHE A 271 15.49 -4.57 -17.53
CA PHE A 271 14.36 -5.41 -17.90
C PHE A 271 14.78 -6.85 -18.10
N VAL A 272 13.87 -7.79 -17.86
CA VAL A 272 14.16 -9.22 -18.04
C VAL A 272 14.17 -9.57 -19.53
N ILE A 273 15.27 -10.14 -20.00
CA ILE A 273 15.39 -10.76 -21.32
C ILE A 273 15.13 -12.26 -21.13
N GLN A 274 14.11 -12.78 -21.82
CA GLN A 274 13.84 -14.22 -21.88
C GLN A 274 14.04 -14.71 -23.32
N ASP A 275 15.10 -15.49 -23.54
CA ASP A 275 15.37 -16.20 -24.80
C ASP A 275 15.25 -17.72 -24.57
N GLY A 276 14.04 -18.24 -24.78
CA GLY A 276 13.68 -19.60 -24.38
C GLY A 276 13.84 -19.80 -22.88
N ASP A 277 14.78 -20.68 -22.51
CA ASP A 277 15.14 -21.01 -21.12
C ASP A 277 16.35 -20.21 -20.60
N ARG A 278 16.79 -19.20 -21.34
CA ARG A 278 17.87 -18.30 -20.94
C ARG A 278 17.31 -16.98 -20.42
N PHE A 279 17.79 -16.57 -19.25
CA PHE A 279 17.39 -15.34 -18.59
C PHE A 279 18.58 -14.39 -18.42
N ASP A 280 18.38 -13.14 -18.79
CA ASP A 280 19.33 -12.04 -18.58
C ASP A 280 18.58 -10.77 -18.12
N ILE A 281 19.33 -9.76 -17.68
CA ILE A 281 18.82 -8.42 -17.40
C ILE A 281 19.47 -7.44 -18.38
N GLY A 282 18.66 -6.86 -19.25
CA GLY A 282 19.06 -5.87 -20.24
C GLY A 282 18.79 -4.44 -19.78
N ASN A 283 19.52 -3.50 -20.37
CA ASN A 283 19.39 -2.06 -20.11
C ASN A 283 19.19 -1.25 -21.39
N PHE A 284 19.32 -1.90 -22.56
CA PHE A 284 19.27 -1.24 -23.86
C PHE A 284 18.32 -1.97 -24.80
N LEU A 285 17.41 -1.21 -25.42
CA LEU A 285 16.49 -1.67 -26.45
C LEU A 285 16.66 -0.81 -27.69
N GLU A 286 16.73 -1.44 -28.86
CA GLU A 286 16.78 -0.73 -30.14
C GLU A 286 15.63 -1.19 -31.04
N PHE A 287 14.88 -0.23 -31.59
CA PHE A 287 13.74 -0.47 -32.47
C PHE A 287 13.94 0.26 -33.81
N ARG A 288 13.54 -0.41 -34.90
CA ARG A 288 13.44 0.20 -36.25
C ARG A 288 12.02 0.73 -36.51
N GLY A 289 11.56 1.58 -35.60
CA GLY A 289 10.19 2.07 -35.56
C GLY A 289 9.32 1.30 -34.57
N VAL A 290 8.33 1.99 -33.99
CA VAL A 290 7.43 1.45 -32.97
C VAL A 290 5.99 1.78 -33.35
N ASP A 291 5.12 0.78 -33.31
CA ASP A 291 3.70 0.93 -33.55
C ASP A 291 2.84 0.30 -32.46
N PHE A 292 1.66 0.89 -32.26
CA PHE A 292 0.75 0.49 -31.20
C PHE A 292 0.23 -0.94 -31.38
N LYS A 293 0.10 -1.42 -32.62
CA LYS A 293 -0.43 -2.76 -32.89
C LYS A 293 0.56 -3.84 -32.47
N ASN A 294 1.85 -3.64 -32.73
CA ASN A 294 2.89 -4.62 -32.45
C ASN A 294 3.47 -4.49 -31.03
N ILE A 295 3.79 -3.27 -30.58
CA ILE A 295 4.50 -3.04 -29.31
C ILE A 295 3.57 -2.50 -28.22
N GLY A 296 2.51 -1.76 -28.58
CA GLY A 296 1.55 -1.23 -27.62
C GLY A 296 2.15 -0.13 -26.74
N ILE A 297 2.10 -0.33 -25.42
CA ILE A 297 2.61 0.62 -24.42
C ILE A 297 3.78 -0.01 -23.67
N ILE A 298 4.92 0.68 -23.64
CA ILE A 298 6.10 0.25 -22.87
C ILE A 298 6.08 0.96 -21.51
N ARG A 299 6.06 0.18 -20.42
CA ARG A 299 6.20 0.68 -19.04
C ARG A 299 7.50 0.18 -18.40
N ALA A 300 8.60 0.80 -18.79
CA ALA A 300 9.94 0.47 -18.29
C ALA A 300 10.35 1.28 -17.06
N GLY A 301 9.60 2.33 -16.68
CA GLY A 301 9.88 3.16 -15.51
C GLY A 301 11.01 4.17 -15.72
N LEU A 302 11.04 5.23 -14.90
CA LEU A 302 11.93 6.40 -15.08
C LEU A 302 13.28 6.31 -14.37
N ASP A 303 13.46 5.30 -13.50
CA ASP A 303 14.65 5.07 -12.66
C ASP A 303 14.97 3.57 -12.63
N LYS A 304 15.09 2.99 -13.83
CA LYS A 304 15.33 1.55 -14.04
C LYS A 304 16.57 1.28 -14.90
N ASP A 305 17.32 2.32 -15.24
CA ASP A 305 18.50 2.26 -16.12
C ASP A 305 18.17 1.61 -17.48
N ILE A 306 16.99 1.95 -18.02
CA ILE A 306 16.53 1.43 -19.32
C ILE A 306 16.60 2.55 -20.35
N LYS A 307 17.42 2.32 -21.36
CA LYS A 307 17.59 3.14 -22.55
C LYS A 307 16.89 2.52 -23.75
N ILE A 308 16.09 3.32 -24.43
CA ILE A 308 15.36 2.93 -25.64
C ILE A 308 15.79 3.83 -26.79
N ASP A 309 16.37 3.22 -27.83
CA ASP A 309 16.71 3.87 -29.09
C ASP A 309 15.71 3.47 -30.18
N ILE A 310 15.05 4.44 -30.80
CA ILE A 310 14.14 4.23 -31.93
C ILE A 310 14.72 4.93 -33.14
N LYS A 311 15.18 4.15 -34.12
CA LYS A 311 15.86 4.66 -35.31
C LYS A 311 15.08 4.33 -36.56
N PHE A 312 14.35 5.33 -37.04
CA PHE A 312 13.58 5.23 -38.28
C PHE A 312 13.42 6.61 -38.92
N VAL A 313 14.37 6.95 -39.79
CA VAL A 313 14.39 8.24 -40.48
C VAL A 313 13.62 8.10 -41.78
N SER A 314 12.43 8.70 -41.84
CA SER A 314 11.57 8.73 -43.02
C SER A 314 10.78 10.04 -43.04
N ASP A 315 10.61 10.62 -44.22
CA ASP A 315 9.75 11.80 -44.41
C ASP A 315 8.27 11.43 -44.50
N MET A 316 7.96 10.14 -44.73
CA MET A 316 6.58 9.65 -44.96
C MET A 316 5.98 8.94 -43.76
N GLN A 317 6.82 8.41 -42.87
CA GLN A 317 6.39 7.51 -41.79
C GLN A 317 7.03 7.94 -40.47
N ASP A 318 6.26 7.81 -39.39
CA ASP A 318 6.73 8.13 -38.05
C ASP A 318 7.61 7.00 -37.50
N ALA A 319 8.65 7.38 -36.74
CA ALA A 319 9.42 6.43 -35.96
C ALA A 319 8.62 5.92 -34.75
N VAL A 320 7.76 6.78 -34.20
CA VAL A 320 6.80 6.41 -33.17
C VAL A 320 5.40 6.69 -33.70
N ASN A 321 4.68 5.65 -34.08
CA ASN A 321 3.35 5.77 -34.66
C ASN A 321 2.30 6.22 -33.64
N SER A 322 1.15 6.63 -34.17
CA SER A 322 0.05 7.15 -33.38
C SER A 322 -0.41 6.20 -32.26
N GLY A 323 -0.66 6.76 -31.07
CA GLY A 323 -1.21 6.04 -29.91
C GLY A 323 -0.18 5.28 -29.06
N VAL A 324 1.08 5.23 -29.46
CA VAL A 324 2.15 4.58 -28.69
C VAL A 324 2.43 5.33 -27.38
N GLY A 325 2.57 4.58 -26.29
CA GLY A 325 3.02 5.08 -24.99
C GLY A 325 4.37 4.49 -24.62
N ILE A 326 5.32 5.32 -24.18
CA ILE A 326 6.64 4.87 -23.74
C ILE A 326 7.01 5.58 -22.44
N GLU A 327 7.30 4.81 -21.40
CA GLU A 327 7.91 5.27 -20.16
C GLU A 327 9.24 4.55 -19.94
N CYS A 328 10.37 5.27 -19.94
CA CYS A 328 11.71 4.72 -19.70
C CYS A 328 12.67 5.79 -19.13
N GLU A 329 13.90 5.44 -18.78
CA GLU A 329 14.84 6.42 -18.24
C GLU A 329 15.44 7.32 -19.32
N GLU A 330 15.96 6.72 -20.40
CA GLU A 330 16.52 7.43 -21.55
C GLU A 330 15.80 7.02 -22.85
N LEU A 331 15.21 8.00 -23.55
CA LEU A 331 14.50 7.78 -24.81
C LEU A 331 15.14 8.60 -25.94
N ASN A 332 15.71 7.92 -26.93
CA ASN A 332 16.27 8.54 -28.13
C ASN A 332 15.43 8.16 -29.36
N ILE A 333 14.92 9.16 -30.07
CA ILE A 333 14.09 8.98 -31.26
C ILE A 333 14.75 9.71 -32.43
N ALA A 334 15.31 8.94 -33.36
CA ALA A 334 15.80 9.42 -34.65
C ALA A 334 14.70 9.23 -35.70
N GLY A 335 13.74 10.16 -35.73
CA GLY A 335 12.61 10.19 -36.67
C GLY A 335 11.40 10.96 -36.13
N ASN A 336 10.30 10.96 -36.91
CA ASN A 336 9.09 11.72 -36.57
C ASN A 336 8.25 11.01 -35.50
N VAL A 337 7.46 11.79 -34.75
CA VAL A 337 6.58 11.31 -33.67
C VAL A 337 5.14 11.62 -34.04
N GLY A 338 4.32 10.56 -34.14
CA GLY A 338 2.93 10.62 -34.56
C GLY A 338 1.97 11.22 -33.54
N SER A 339 0.69 11.22 -33.89
CA SER A 339 -0.36 11.84 -33.07
C SER A 339 -0.73 11.00 -31.83
N ASN A 340 -1.24 11.62 -30.77
CA ASN A 340 -1.73 10.93 -29.56
C ASN A 340 -0.68 10.01 -28.88
N THR A 341 0.60 10.24 -29.11
CA THR A 341 1.68 9.54 -28.42
C THR A 341 1.87 10.12 -27.02
N HIS A 342 2.19 9.25 -26.05
CA HIS A 342 2.48 9.65 -24.68
C HIS A 342 3.89 9.19 -24.33
N LEU A 343 4.86 10.11 -24.43
CA LEU A 343 6.27 9.82 -24.23
C LEU A 343 6.73 10.41 -22.90
N LYS A 344 7.28 9.57 -22.03
CA LYS A 344 7.72 9.95 -20.70
C LYS A 344 9.12 9.41 -20.43
N ALA A 345 10.07 10.29 -20.15
CA ALA A 345 11.44 9.87 -19.84
C ALA A 345 12.15 10.79 -18.83
N THR A 346 13.25 10.34 -18.25
CA THR A 346 14.13 11.23 -17.49
C THR A 346 14.97 12.06 -18.46
N LYS A 347 15.59 11.41 -19.46
CA LYS A 347 16.31 12.04 -20.56
C LYS A 347 15.65 11.71 -21.88
N MET A 348 15.34 12.71 -22.70
CA MET A 348 14.71 12.51 -23.99
C MET A 348 15.40 13.27 -25.11
N LYS A 349 15.63 12.62 -26.25
CA LYS A 349 16.15 13.24 -27.47
C LYS A 349 15.28 12.87 -28.66
N ILE A 350 14.62 13.85 -29.28
CA ILE A 350 13.80 13.68 -30.48
C ILE A 350 14.46 14.46 -31.62
N GLU A 351 15.00 13.76 -32.61
CA GLU A 351 15.69 14.36 -33.77
C GLU A 351 14.78 14.58 -34.99
N GLY A 352 13.48 14.28 -34.88
CA GLY A 352 12.48 14.55 -35.91
C GLY A 352 11.43 15.59 -35.52
N ILE A 353 10.26 15.50 -36.17
CA ILE A 353 9.13 16.41 -36.00
C ILE A 353 8.07 15.77 -35.12
N THR A 354 7.57 16.49 -34.12
CA THR A 354 6.44 16.03 -33.30
C THR A 354 5.12 16.44 -33.92
N HIS A 355 4.11 15.58 -33.87
CA HIS A 355 2.74 15.94 -34.24
C HIS A 355 2.14 16.90 -33.20
N SER A 356 1.17 17.72 -33.63
CA SER A 356 0.45 18.68 -32.75
C SER A 356 -0.35 18.06 -31.59
N LYS A 357 -0.50 16.74 -31.57
CA LYS A 357 -1.22 15.98 -30.54
C LYS A 357 -0.30 15.05 -29.74
N ALA A 358 1.01 15.13 -29.97
CA ALA A 358 1.98 14.38 -29.19
C ALA A 358 2.12 15.01 -27.80
N GLN A 359 2.20 14.18 -26.77
CA GLN A 359 2.46 14.59 -25.39
C GLN A 359 3.82 14.06 -24.95
N ILE A 360 4.69 14.98 -24.56
CA ILE A 360 6.07 14.71 -24.21
C ILE A 360 6.32 15.17 -22.78
N TYR A 361 6.87 14.28 -21.97
CA TYR A 361 7.20 14.52 -20.57
C TYR A 361 8.64 14.10 -20.34
N ALA A 362 9.53 15.06 -20.09
CA ALA A 362 10.95 14.78 -19.90
C ALA A 362 11.55 15.63 -18.79
N LYS A 363 12.32 15.04 -17.85
CA LYS A 363 13.06 15.87 -16.89
C LYS A 363 14.06 16.76 -17.65
N GLU A 364 14.83 16.15 -18.54
CA GLU A 364 15.73 16.82 -19.48
C GLU A 364 15.40 16.37 -20.90
N GLY A 365 15.12 17.31 -21.80
CA GLY A 365 14.63 17.00 -23.13
C GLY A 365 15.24 17.85 -24.24
N TYR A 366 15.54 17.24 -25.37
CA TYR A 366 15.87 17.89 -26.63
C TYR A 366 14.85 17.49 -27.71
N ILE A 367 14.30 18.47 -28.43
CA ILE A 367 13.38 18.24 -29.54
C ILE A 367 13.80 19.08 -30.74
N LYS A 368 14.01 18.47 -31.91
CA LYS A 368 14.38 19.21 -33.11
C LYS A 368 13.25 20.12 -33.60
N THR A 369 12.07 19.58 -33.90
CA THR A 369 10.90 20.39 -34.27
C THR A 369 9.70 20.00 -33.43
N HIS A 370 9.18 20.94 -32.63
CA HIS A 370 8.09 20.70 -31.72
C HIS A 370 6.79 21.40 -32.13
N ARG A 371 5.71 20.64 -32.33
CA ARG A 371 4.35 21.14 -32.62
C ARG A 371 3.31 20.75 -31.57
N GLY A 372 3.62 19.74 -30.73
CA GLY A 372 2.71 19.19 -29.72
C GLY A 372 2.80 19.86 -28.37
N PHE A 373 2.66 19.06 -27.31
CA PHE A 373 2.83 19.48 -25.92
C PHE A 373 4.10 18.86 -25.32
N ALA A 374 4.91 19.68 -24.65
CA ALA A 374 6.10 19.22 -23.92
C ALA A 374 6.13 19.79 -22.50
N GLU A 375 6.41 18.95 -21.51
CA GLU A 375 6.54 19.34 -20.11
C GLU A 375 7.82 18.77 -19.47
N GLY A 376 8.53 19.56 -18.67
CA GLY A 376 9.82 19.12 -18.12
C GLY A 376 10.51 20.03 -17.11
N GLU A 377 11.74 19.70 -16.70
CA GLU A 377 12.57 20.62 -15.93
C GLU A 377 13.42 21.49 -16.85
N LYS A 378 14.17 20.88 -17.77
CA LYS A 378 15.01 21.57 -18.75
C LYS A 378 14.69 21.08 -20.16
N LEU A 379 14.17 21.96 -21.01
CA LEU A 379 13.82 21.62 -22.39
C LEU A 379 14.57 22.49 -23.39
N SER A 380 15.19 21.85 -24.38
CA SER A 380 15.86 22.50 -25.50
C SER A 380 15.14 22.17 -26.80
N VAL A 381 14.79 23.18 -27.59
CA VAL A 381 14.08 23.00 -28.86
C VAL A 381 14.75 23.77 -29.98
N ASP A 382 15.02 23.13 -31.12
CA ASP A 382 15.60 23.83 -32.27
C ASP A 382 14.54 24.70 -32.96
N LEU A 383 13.37 24.13 -33.26
CA LEU A 383 12.24 24.82 -33.89
C LEU A 383 10.94 24.57 -33.11
N LEU A 384 10.41 25.60 -32.47
CA LEU A 384 9.05 25.56 -31.91
C LEU A 384 8.08 26.10 -32.95
N GLU A 385 7.15 25.26 -33.42
CA GLU A 385 6.18 25.61 -34.46
C GLU A 385 4.76 25.32 -33.98
N GLY A 386 4.09 26.32 -33.40
CA GLY A 386 2.74 26.17 -32.85
C GLY A 386 2.62 25.31 -31.58
N GLY A 387 3.72 24.71 -31.13
CA GLY A 387 3.74 23.84 -29.96
C GLY A 387 3.61 24.58 -28.63
N THR A 388 3.28 23.81 -27.59
CA THR A 388 3.22 24.27 -26.20
C THR A 388 4.34 23.64 -25.38
N ILE A 389 5.04 24.45 -24.58
CA ILE A 389 6.12 24.02 -23.68
C ILE A 389 5.83 24.52 -22.26
N LYS A 390 5.94 23.63 -21.27
CA LYS A 390 5.91 23.97 -19.83
C LYS A 390 7.18 23.44 -19.14
N ALA A 391 8.05 24.29 -18.61
CA ALA A 391 9.21 23.79 -17.88
C ALA A 391 9.74 24.72 -16.80
N LYS A 392 10.78 24.33 -16.06
CA LYS A 392 11.53 25.28 -15.22
C LYS A 392 12.43 26.15 -16.10
N GLU A 393 13.14 25.54 -17.03
CA GLU A 393 14.06 26.21 -17.96
C GLU A 393 13.79 25.75 -19.40
N VAL A 394 13.69 26.71 -20.32
CA VAL A 394 13.45 26.46 -21.75
C VAL A 394 14.46 27.21 -22.60
N LYS A 395 15.12 26.51 -23.53
CA LYS A 395 16.03 27.09 -24.54
C LYS A 395 15.50 26.78 -25.94
N ILE A 396 15.27 27.80 -26.76
CA ILE A 396 14.70 27.65 -28.11
C ILE A 396 15.60 28.34 -29.12
N LYS A 397 16.02 27.65 -30.19
CA LYS A 397 16.80 28.31 -31.26
C LYS A 397 15.92 29.17 -32.16
N LYS A 398 14.73 28.70 -32.53
CA LYS A 398 13.76 29.45 -33.32
C LYS A 398 12.32 29.17 -32.90
N SER A 399 11.52 30.22 -32.71
CA SER A 399 10.12 30.10 -32.27
C SER A 399 9.13 30.79 -33.22
N LEU A 400 8.18 30.02 -33.76
CA LEU A 400 7.12 30.40 -34.69
C LEU A 400 5.75 30.06 -34.06
N GLY A 401 5.04 31.06 -33.52
CA GLY A 401 3.68 30.87 -33.00
C GLY A 401 3.56 29.94 -31.78
N GLY A 402 4.63 29.78 -30.99
CA GLY A 402 4.67 28.88 -29.84
C GLY A 402 4.05 29.46 -28.57
N THR A 403 3.58 28.58 -27.68
CA THR A 403 3.18 28.93 -26.30
C THR A 403 4.18 28.36 -25.31
N ILE A 404 4.84 29.21 -24.54
CA ILE A 404 5.93 28.81 -23.64
C ILE A 404 5.58 29.29 -22.23
N GLN A 405 5.68 28.42 -21.25
CA GLN A 405 5.47 28.75 -19.84
C GLN A 405 6.64 28.19 -19.01
N ALA A 406 7.49 29.06 -18.46
CA ALA A 406 8.63 28.61 -17.67
C ALA A 406 9.14 29.60 -16.64
N ASP A 407 9.96 29.16 -15.68
CA ASP A 407 10.63 30.11 -14.77
C ASP A 407 11.64 30.94 -15.59
N LYS A 408 12.44 30.26 -16.42
CA LYS A 408 13.46 30.86 -17.29
C LYS A 408 13.24 30.49 -18.75
N ILE A 409 13.20 31.49 -19.62
CA ILE A 409 13.01 31.33 -21.07
C ILE A 409 14.20 31.95 -21.80
N TYR A 410 14.78 31.20 -22.75
CA TYR A 410 15.76 31.70 -23.71
C TYR A 410 15.29 31.40 -25.13
N ILE A 411 15.27 32.42 -25.98
CA ILE A 411 14.91 32.29 -27.39
C ILE A 411 15.98 32.99 -28.23
N GLU A 412 16.66 32.25 -29.10
CA GLU A 412 17.66 32.84 -29.98
C GLU A 412 16.97 33.64 -31.10
N ASN A 413 16.06 33.05 -31.86
CA ASN A 413 15.31 33.74 -32.92
C ASN A 413 13.80 33.73 -32.64
N LEU A 414 13.25 34.89 -32.27
CA LEU A 414 11.82 35.06 -32.02
C LEU A 414 11.13 35.62 -33.28
N GLU A 415 10.23 34.83 -33.86
CA GLU A 415 9.40 35.22 -35.00
C GLU A 415 8.02 35.68 -34.51
N ASN A 416 6.96 35.51 -35.29
CA ASN A 416 5.64 36.09 -34.99
C ASN A 416 4.80 35.24 -34.02
N ASN A 417 3.85 35.89 -33.33
CA ASN A 417 2.72 35.27 -32.63
C ASN A 417 3.08 34.33 -31.47
N ASN A 418 4.24 34.51 -30.84
CA ASN A 418 4.61 33.69 -29.67
C ASN A 418 3.97 34.26 -28.40
N THR A 419 3.54 33.37 -27.50
CA THR A 419 3.07 33.73 -26.16
C THR A 419 4.00 33.10 -25.12
N CYS A 420 4.71 33.92 -24.38
CA CYS A 420 5.62 33.51 -23.32
C CYS A 420 5.06 33.93 -21.97
N VAL A 421 4.90 32.98 -21.04
CA VAL A 421 4.59 33.24 -19.63
C VAL A 421 5.84 32.89 -18.83
N PHE A 422 6.37 33.83 -18.06
CA PHE A 422 7.53 33.53 -17.22
C PHE A 422 7.44 34.11 -15.82
N TYR A 423 8.23 33.52 -14.92
CA TYR A 423 8.18 33.78 -13.48
C TYR A 423 9.48 34.40 -12.93
N ASP A 424 10.59 34.27 -13.65
CA ASP A 424 11.90 34.82 -13.25
C ASP A 424 12.51 35.63 -14.40
N CYS A 425 12.91 34.99 -15.50
CA CYS A 425 13.61 35.69 -16.58
C CYS A 425 13.25 35.20 -17.98
N ALA A 426 13.10 36.11 -18.93
CA ALA A 426 13.07 35.81 -20.35
C ALA A 426 14.16 36.57 -21.09
N VAL A 427 14.94 35.86 -21.91
CA VAL A 427 16.03 36.40 -22.70
C VAL A 427 15.77 36.08 -24.17
N VAL A 428 15.76 37.10 -25.01
CA VAL A 428 15.65 36.99 -26.47
C VAL A 428 16.94 37.52 -27.10
N GLU A 429 17.59 36.71 -27.95
CA GLU A 429 18.80 37.13 -28.66
C GLU A 429 18.44 38.02 -29.86
N TYR A 430 17.53 37.54 -30.73
CA TYR A 430 17.06 38.25 -31.92
C TYR A 430 15.53 38.31 -31.98
N MET A 431 14.98 39.50 -31.74
CA MET A 431 13.55 39.78 -31.90
C MET A 431 13.24 40.22 -33.35
N LYS A 432 12.81 39.27 -34.20
CA LYS A 432 12.56 39.50 -35.64
C LYS A 432 11.08 39.66 -35.97
N GLY A 433 10.20 38.91 -35.31
CA GLY A 433 8.76 38.93 -35.59
C GLY A 433 7.96 39.87 -34.71
N GLN A 434 6.67 40.01 -35.03
CA GLN A 434 5.69 40.91 -34.44
C GLN A 434 4.62 40.13 -33.65
N ASN A 435 3.81 40.85 -32.86
CA ASN A 435 2.70 40.28 -32.09
C ASN A 435 3.12 39.19 -31.09
N ASN A 436 4.32 39.32 -30.50
CA ASN A 436 4.75 38.45 -29.42
C ASN A 436 4.28 39.00 -28.07
N LYS A 437 3.83 38.12 -27.18
CA LYS A 437 3.28 38.48 -25.87
C LYS A 437 4.10 37.86 -24.77
N PHE A 438 4.66 38.69 -23.90
CA PHE A 438 5.42 38.31 -22.74
C PHE A 438 4.63 38.64 -21.49
N ASN A 439 4.16 37.63 -20.78
CA ASN A 439 3.36 37.77 -19.57
C ASN A 439 4.20 37.34 -18.36
N ILE A 440 4.64 38.31 -17.58
CA ILE A 440 5.32 38.08 -16.31
C ILE A 440 4.25 37.95 -15.24
N LYS A 441 4.26 36.79 -14.59
CA LYS A 441 3.31 36.48 -13.52
C LYS A 441 4.07 35.99 -12.31
N VAL A 442 3.39 36.04 -11.17
CA VAL A 442 3.84 35.33 -9.98
C VAL A 442 3.44 33.86 -10.11
N LYS A 443 4.33 32.96 -9.66
CA LYS A 443 4.07 31.52 -9.67
C LYS A 443 3.13 31.16 -8.52
N THR A 444 1.85 30.98 -8.81
CA THR A 444 0.80 30.62 -7.83
C THR A 444 0.38 29.14 -7.92
N LEU A 445 1.21 28.29 -8.54
CA LEU A 445 0.85 26.92 -8.97
C LEU A 445 0.35 25.99 -7.85
N ASP A 446 0.68 26.26 -6.58
CA ASP A 446 0.35 25.37 -5.46
C ASP A 446 -0.96 25.74 -4.75
N LYS A 447 -1.49 26.95 -4.96
CA LYS A 447 -2.69 27.47 -4.28
C LYS A 447 -3.49 28.44 -5.14
N ASP A 448 -4.80 28.20 -5.24
CA ASP A 448 -5.74 29.15 -5.82
C ASP A 448 -6.11 30.21 -4.78
N TYR A 449 -5.25 31.22 -4.66
CA TYR A 449 -5.44 32.35 -3.74
C TYR A 449 -6.80 33.05 -3.96
N ASP A 450 -7.27 33.16 -5.21
CA ASP A 450 -8.54 33.80 -5.53
C ASP A 450 -9.73 33.05 -4.91
N LYS A 451 -9.72 31.72 -5.00
CA LYS A 451 -10.70 30.86 -4.36
C LYS A 451 -10.64 30.94 -2.83
N GLU A 452 -9.44 30.95 -2.25
CA GLU A 452 -9.28 31.09 -0.78
C GLU A 452 -9.79 32.44 -0.27
N PHE A 453 -9.46 33.55 -0.95
CA PHE A 453 -9.97 34.88 -0.59
C PHE A 453 -11.49 34.96 -0.70
N LEU A 454 -12.09 34.33 -1.72
CA LEU A 454 -13.54 34.28 -1.87
C LEU A 454 -14.20 33.56 -0.69
N GLN A 455 -13.70 32.38 -0.31
CA GLN A 455 -14.20 31.61 0.82
C GLN A 455 -14.08 32.36 2.15
N ILE A 456 -12.94 33.02 2.38
CA ILE A 456 -12.72 33.86 3.56
C ILE A 456 -13.73 35.01 3.58
N LYS A 457 -13.97 35.67 2.44
CA LYS A 457 -14.91 36.79 2.33
C LYS A 457 -16.35 36.35 2.65
N GLU A 458 -16.77 35.20 2.13
CA GLU A 458 -18.08 34.61 2.42
C GLU A 458 -18.20 34.23 3.91
N ARG A 459 -17.15 33.65 4.49
CA ARG A 459 -17.11 33.30 5.92
C ARG A 459 -17.20 34.54 6.81
N ILE A 460 -16.47 35.60 6.50
CA ILE A 460 -16.58 36.89 7.21
C ILE A 460 -18.01 37.45 7.09
N SER A 461 -18.60 37.43 5.89
CA SER A 461 -19.96 37.94 5.68
C SER A 461 -21.00 37.16 6.50
N THR A 462 -20.89 35.83 6.56
CA THR A 462 -21.81 34.98 7.33
C THR A 462 -21.62 35.14 8.83
N LEU A 463 -20.38 35.24 9.31
CA LEU A 463 -20.07 35.51 10.72
C LEU A 463 -20.60 36.88 11.13
N ASN A 464 -20.36 37.93 10.36
CA ASN A 464 -20.86 39.28 10.63
C ASN A 464 -22.38 39.30 10.77
N HIS A 465 -23.10 38.57 9.91
CA HIS A 465 -24.55 38.45 10.01
C HIS A 465 -25.01 37.77 11.30
N LYS A 466 -24.39 36.65 11.68
CA LYS A 466 -24.71 35.91 12.91
C LYS A 466 -24.37 36.71 14.16
N ILE A 467 -23.19 37.32 14.21
CA ILE A 467 -22.71 38.18 15.30
C ILE A 467 -23.64 39.38 15.44
N SER A 468 -24.07 40.02 14.33
CA SER A 468 -25.01 41.13 14.37
C SER A 468 -26.37 40.74 14.97
N LYS A 469 -26.93 39.59 14.58
CA LYS A 469 -28.17 39.06 15.16
C LYS A 469 -28.06 38.76 16.66
N LEU A 470 -27.00 38.06 17.07
CA LEU A 470 -26.77 37.74 18.48
C LEU A 470 -26.50 39.00 19.31
N LYS A 471 -25.72 39.95 18.78
CA LYS A 471 -25.47 41.25 19.42
C LYS A 471 -26.77 42.00 19.66
N HIS A 472 -27.66 42.02 18.67
CA HIS A 472 -28.97 42.63 18.80
C HIS A 472 -29.79 41.93 19.90
N PHE A 473 -29.91 40.60 19.87
CA PHE A 473 -30.61 39.82 20.90
C PHE A 473 -30.07 40.08 22.32
N ILE A 474 -28.74 40.01 22.50
CA ILE A 474 -28.09 40.26 23.78
C ILE A 474 -28.38 41.68 24.25
N SER A 475 -28.31 42.67 23.36
CA SER A 475 -28.57 44.08 23.70
C SER A 475 -30.04 44.32 24.09
N SER A 476 -31.00 43.73 23.39
CA SER A 476 -32.42 43.87 23.68
C SER A 476 -32.84 43.15 24.97
N SER A 477 -32.20 42.02 25.27
CA SER A 477 -32.54 41.17 26.42
C SER A 477 -31.80 41.56 27.71
N LYS A 478 -30.74 42.38 27.62
CA LYS A 478 -29.85 42.74 28.74
C LYS A 478 -30.58 43.28 29.97
N ASN A 479 -31.45 44.27 29.79
CA ASN A 479 -32.18 44.89 30.91
C ASN A 479 -33.20 43.94 31.54
N GLY A 480 -33.85 43.10 30.73
CA GLY A 480 -34.80 42.09 31.22
C GLY A 480 -34.10 41.01 32.05
N VAL A 481 -32.95 40.53 31.59
CA VAL A 481 -32.12 39.55 32.29
C VAL A 481 -31.58 40.10 33.60
N LEU A 482 -31.05 41.33 33.61
CA LEU A 482 -30.57 41.98 34.85
C LEU A 482 -31.66 42.09 35.93
N ASN A 483 -32.91 42.36 35.51
CA ASN A 483 -34.05 42.41 36.44
C ASN A 483 -34.43 41.02 36.97
N ILE A 484 -34.33 39.99 36.13
CA ILE A 484 -34.55 38.59 36.54
C ILE A 484 -33.44 38.13 37.49
N GLU A 485 -32.18 38.46 37.22
CA GLU A 485 -31.04 38.15 38.10
C GLU A 485 -31.21 38.75 39.50
N LYS A 486 -31.62 40.03 39.59
CA LYS A 486 -31.94 40.69 40.87
C LYS A 486 -33.05 39.97 41.63
N LYS A 487 -34.15 39.63 40.97
CA LYS A 487 -35.27 38.89 41.58
C LYS A 487 -34.88 37.47 42.02
N VAL A 488 -34.04 36.78 41.26
CA VAL A 488 -33.50 35.46 41.63
C VAL A 488 -32.61 35.57 42.87
N ALA A 489 -31.78 36.63 42.96
CA ALA A 489 -30.95 36.88 44.15
C ALA A 489 -31.81 37.19 45.40
N GLU A 490 -32.86 37.99 45.25
CA GLU A 490 -33.82 38.27 46.33
C GLU A 490 -34.53 37.00 46.82
N LEU A 491 -34.99 36.14 45.90
CA LEU A 491 -35.65 34.87 46.24
C LEU A 491 -34.70 33.88 46.93
N LYS A 492 -33.43 33.80 46.49
CA LYS A 492 -32.39 33.00 47.16
C LYS A 492 -32.09 33.50 48.57
N ASN A 493 -31.96 34.80 48.76
CA ASN A 493 -31.71 35.41 50.08
C ASN A 493 -32.89 35.21 51.05
N GLN A 494 -34.11 35.05 50.53
CA GLN A 494 -35.31 34.74 51.30
C GLN A 494 -35.55 33.23 51.51
N GLY A 495 -34.66 32.36 51.02
CA GLY A 495 -34.80 30.89 51.14
C GLY A 495 -35.97 30.29 50.36
N LYS A 496 -36.48 30.98 49.33
CA LYS A 496 -37.63 30.54 48.52
C LYS A 496 -37.19 29.84 47.23
N ASN A 497 -38.02 28.91 46.76
CA ASN A 497 -37.79 28.20 45.49
C ASN A 497 -37.84 29.16 44.30
N ILE A 498 -36.92 28.98 43.36
CA ILE A 498 -36.79 29.79 42.15
C ILE A 498 -37.78 29.28 41.09
N PRO A 499 -38.58 30.14 40.44
CA PRO A 499 -39.42 29.73 39.33
C PRO A 499 -38.60 29.12 38.18
N PRO A 500 -38.98 27.93 37.66
CA PRO A 500 -38.26 27.27 36.56
C PRO A 500 -38.11 28.13 35.30
N GLN A 501 -39.05 29.06 35.08
CA GLN A 501 -39.02 29.99 33.96
C GLN A 501 -37.86 31.00 34.04
N TYR A 502 -37.46 31.44 35.24
CA TYR A 502 -36.32 32.35 35.40
C TYR A 502 -35.00 31.64 35.15
N GLU A 503 -34.85 30.41 35.65
CA GLU A 503 -33.67 29.58 35.38
C GLU A 503 -33.51 29.30 33.88
N LYS A 504 -34.62 29.02 33.19
CA LYS A 504 -34.62 28.81 31.73
C LYS A 504 -34.13 30.05 30.97
N ILE A 505 -34.62 31.24 31.31
CA ILE A 505 -34.24 32.50 30.65
C ILE A 505 -32.76 32.83 30.89
N LEU A 506 -32.27 32.69 32.13
CA LEU A 506 -30.86 32.94 32.46
C LEU A 506 -29.93 31.95 31.75
N LYS A 507 -30.32 30.67 31.69
CA LYS A 507 -29.57 29.63 30.97
C LYS A 507 -29.54 29.89 29.46
N GLU A 508 -30.67 30.29 28.87
CA GLU A 508 -30.77 30.63 27.46
C GLU A 508 -29.92 31.86 27.10
N PHE A 509 -29.98 32.92 27.91
CA PHE A 509 -29.13 34.10 27.72
C PHE A 509 -27.63 33.78 27.88
N SER A 510 -27.26 32.97 28.87
CA SER A 510 -25.88 32.51 29.06
C SER A 510 -25.38 31.69 27.86
N LEU A 511 -26.21 30.78 27.32
CA LEU A 511 -25.90 30.02 26.11
C LEU A 511 -25.66 30.93 24.90
N GLN A 512 -26.54 31.91 24.68
CA GLN A 512 -26.43 32.88 23.57
C GLN A 512 -25.18 33.78 23.73
N ASN A 513 -24.82 34.18 24.95
CA ASN A 513 -23.61 34.96 25.22
C ASN A 513 -22.33 34.15 25.01
N ASN A 514 -22.34 32.86 25.37
CA ASN A 514 -21.23 31.94 25.08
C ASN A 514 -21.08 31.71 23.57
N GLU A 515 -22.20 31.56 22.84
CA GLU A 515 -22.20 31.46 21.38
C GLU A 515 -21.66 32.75 20.73
N PHE A 516 -22.06 33.92 21.22
CA PHE A 516 -21.54 35.21 20.75
C PHE A 516 -20.02 35.32 20.92
N ASN A 517 -19.49 35.01 22.11
CA ASN A 517 -18.04 35.00 22.35
C ASN A 517 -17.31 34.00 21.44
N LYS A 518 -17.91 32.82 21.22
CA LYS A 518 -17.37 31.82 20.29
C LYS A 518 -17.29 32.37 18.86
N LEU A 519 -18.35 33.01 18.37
CA LEU A 519 -18.36 33.59 17.03
C LEU A 519 -17.39 34.78 16.89
N GLN A 520 -17.20 35.59 17.93
CA GLN A 520 -16.20 36.67 17.92
C GLN A 520 -14.76 36.13 17.85
N ASN A 521 -14.47 35.04 18.56
CA ASN A 521 -13.18 34.36 18.45
C ASN A 521 -12.99 33.79 17.03
N GLU A 522 -14.02 33.17 16.46
CA GLU A 522 -13.97 32.66 15.09
C GLU A 522 -13.76 33.78 14.06
N GLU A 523 -14.42 34.94 14.22
CA GLU A 523 -14.20 36.12 13.37
C GLU A 523 -12.75 36.60 13.44
N LYS A 524 -12.18 36.66 14.65
CA LYS A 524 -10.77 37.05 14.85
C LYS A 524 -9.82 36.08 14.14
N GLU A 525 -10.03 34.77 14.28
CA GLU A 525 -9.23 33.74 13.61
C GLU A 525 -9.29 33.88 12.08
N VAL A 526 -10.49 34.09 11.52
CA VAL A 526 -10.67 34.26 10.06
C VAL A 526 -10.00 35.56 9.56
N LEU A 527 -10.03 36.64 10.34
CA LEU A 527 -9.34 37.89 10.01
C LEU A 527 -7.82 37.74 10.08
N GLU A 528 -7.29 36.99 11.04
CA GLU A 528 -5.86 36.66 11.11
C GLU A 528 -5.42 35.80 9.93
N LEU A 529 -6.22 34.81 9.54
CA LEU A 529 -5.99 34.00 8.35
C LEU A 529 -5.95 34.86 7.07
N LYS A 530 -6.88 35.81 6.92
CA LYS A 530 -6.88 36.78 5.81
C LYS A 530 -5.58 37.59 5.76
N LYS A 531 -5.11 38.09 6.91
CA LYS A 531 -3.86 38.87 6.99
C LYS A 531 -2.65 38.03 6.61
N LYS A 532 -2.59 36.78 7.08
CA LYS A 532 -1.54 35.83 6.73
C LYS A 532 -1.50 35.57 5.23
N LEU A 533 -2.65 35.29 4.62
CA LEU A 533 -2.75 35.04 3.18
C LEU A 533 -2.29 36.26 2.36
N HIS A 534 -2.68 37.47 2.79
CA HIS A 534 -2.22 38.71 2.18
C HIS A 534 -0.70 38.91 2.33
N SER A 535 -0.11 38.60 3.49
CA SER A 535 1.35 38.67 3.66
C SER A 535 2.10 37.66 2.79
N GLU A 536 1.55 36.45 2.58
CA GLU A 536 2.12 35.45 1.67
C GLU A 536 2.13 35.97 0.23
N LEU A 537 1.05 36.59 -0.22
CA LEU A 537 0.97 37.22 -1.54
C LEU A 537 1.98 38.35 -1.72
N LEU A 538 2.16 39.22 -0.73
CA LEU A 538 3.15 40.31 -0.80
C LEU A 538 4.59 39.78 -0.90
N VAL A 539 4.89 38.64 -0.27
CA VAL A 539 6.19 37.98 -0.41
C VAL A 539 6.36 37.42 -1.81
N LEU A 540 5.33 36.78 -2.36
CA LEU A 540 5.37 36.25 -3.73
C LEU A 540 5.43 37.37 -4.78
N GLU A 541 4.76 38.49 -4.56
CA GLU A 541 4.78 39.62 -5.49
C GLU A 541 6.15 40.28 -5.56
N LYS A 542 7.00 40.18 -4.52
CA LYS A 542 8.40 40.63 -4.60
C LYS A 542 9.16 39.94 -5.73
N THR A 543 8.89 38.67 -6.01
CA THR A 543 9.58 37.97 -7.11
C THR A 543 9.19 38.52 -8.48
N LEU A 544 8.01 39.16 -8.61
CA LEU A 544 7.62 39.87 -9.83
C LEU A 544 8.51 41.11 -10.08
N PHE A 545 8.95 41.79 -9.03
CA PHE A 545 9.85 42.94 -9.14
C PHE A 545 11.29 42.53 -9.48
N ASP A 546 11.68 41.32 -9.09
CA ASP A 546 12.96 40.73 -9.44
C ASP A 546 12.98 40.15 -10.86
N ALA A 547 11.80 39.94 -11.46
CA ALA A 547 11.66 39.35 -12.78
C ALA A 547 12.10 40.29 -13.91
N LYS A 548 12.74 39.72 -14.94
CA LYS A 548 13.47 40.48 -15.96
C LYS A 548 13.17 39.99 -17.37
N PHE A 549 12.95 40.96 -18.27
CA PHE A 549 12.95 40.72 -19.70
C PHE A 549 14.20 41.33 -20.34
N ILE A 550 14.93 40.55 -21.13
CA ILE A 550 16.17 40.98 -21.80
C ILE A 550 16.06 40.75 -23.31
N ASN A 551 16.22 41.83 -24.08
CA ASN A 551 16.43 41.79 -25.53
C ASN A 551 17.91 42.09 -25.83
N LYS A 552 18.72 41.06 -26.04
CA LYS A 552 20.18 41.22 -26.07
C LYS A 552 20.69 42.08 -27.22
N ASN A 553 20.11 41.94 -28.41
CA ASN A 553 20.56 42.72 -29.57
C ASN A 553 20.05 44.17 -29.55
N GLY A 554 19.12 44.51 -28.65
CA GLY A 554 18.52 45.85 -28.50
C GLY A 554 17.66 46.31 -29.68
N LYS A 555 17.39 45.45 -30.67
CA LYS A 555 16.56 45.77 -31.84
C LYS A 555 15.14 45.25 -31.61
N TRP A 556 14.16 46.12 -31.85
CA TRP A 556 12.75 45.82 -31.63
C TRP A 556 11.97 45.86 -32.94
N SER A 557 11.07 44.91 -33.10
CA SER A 557 9.97 44.94 -34.05
C SER A 557 8.72 45.52 -33.38
N GLU A 558 7.74 45.94 -34.18
CA GLU A 558 6.49 46.49 -33.66
C GLU A 558 5.60 45.41 -33.03
N MET A 559 4.65 45.87 -32.19
CA MET A 559 3.57 45.05 -31.63
C MET A 559 4.04 43.90 -30.73
N ASN A 560 5.23 43.96 -30.15
CA ASN A 560 5.59 43.04 -29.05
C ASN A 560 5.17 43.65 -27.71
N GLU A 561 4.43 42.88 -26.93
CA GLU A 561 3.86 43.28 -25.64
C GLU A 561 4.62 42.62 -24.49
N ILE A 562 4.92 43.41 -23.47
CA ILE A 562 5.42 42.92 -22.18
C ILE A 562 4.44 43.37 -21.10
N ARG A 563 3.92 42.41 -20.34
CA ARG A 563 2.87 42.61 -19.34
C ARG A 563 3.29 42.03 -18.01
N PHE A 564 3.34 42.86 -16.98
CA PHE A 564 3.50 42.43 -15.59
C PHE A 564 2.13 42.41 -14.92
N SER A 565 1.72 41.26 -14.39
CA SER A 565 0.44 41.11 -13.68
C SER A 565 0.66 41.12 -12.18
N LEU A 566 0.31 42.23 -11.53
CA LEU A 566 0.34 42.40 -10.07
C LEU A 566 -0.80 41.60 -9.43
N ILE A 567 -0.55 41.10 -8.21
CA ILE A 567 -1.56 40.37 -7.44
C ILE A 567 -2.36 41.35 -6.58
N GLU A 568 -1.71 42.31 -5.92
CA GLU A 568 -2.36 43.20 -4.96
C GLU A 568 -1.73 44.60 -4.97
N PRO A 569 -2.38 45.60 -5.59
CA PRO A 569 -3.69 45.54 -6.24
C PRO A 569 -3.63 44.76 -7.56
N LYS A 570 -4.71 44.04 -7.90
CA LYS A 570 -4.87 43.38 -9.21
C LYS A 570 -4.81 44.40 -10.34
N LYS A 571 -3.64 44.55 -10.96
CA LYS A 571 -3.37 45.53 -12.00
C LYS A 571 -2.33 44.96 -12.98
N ASP A 572 -2.59 45.14 -14.26
CA ASP A 572 -1.62 44.85 -15.31
C ASP A 572 -0.86 46.13 -15.64
N ILE A 573 0.48 46.03 -15.70
CA ILE A 573 1.37 47.06 -16.21
C ILE A 573 1.89 46.58 -17.56
N PHE A 574 1.61 47.33 -18.62
CA PHE A 574 1.93 46.93 -19.99
C PHE A 574 2.97 47.86 -20.63
N TYR A 575 3.81 47.27 -21.46
CA TYR A 575 4.71 47.91 -22.39
C TYR A 575 4.43 47.35 -23.79
N SER A 576 4.35 48.22 -24.79
CA SER A 576 4.35 47.82 -26.19
C SER A 576 5.54 48.44 -26.90
N SER A 577 6.23 47.60 -27.66
CA SER A 577 7.44 47.99 -28.40
C SER A 577 7.12 48.74 -29.69
N PHE A 578 8.08 49.54 -30.13
CA PHE A 578 8.06 50.31 -31.37
C PHE A 578 9.45 50.29 -32.03
N THR A 579 9.52 50.54 -33.33
CA THR A 579 10.69 50.28 -34.20
C THR A 579 11.97 51.02 -33.80
N ASN A 580 11.86 52.16 -33.12
CA ASN A 580 12.99 52.96 -32.66
C ASN A 580 13.40 52.70 -31.20
N GLU A 581 12.83 51.69 -30.55
CA GLU A 581 13.24 51.30 -29.20
C GLU A 581 14.65 50.69 -29.21
N SER A 582 15.43 51.00 -28.17
CA SER A 582 16.79 50.48 -27.96
C SER A 582 17.01 49.87 -26.58
N ALA A 583 15.98 49.84 -25.73
CA ALA A 583 16.05 49.20 -24.43
C ALA A 583 16.39 47.71 -24.57
N LYS A 584 17.44 47.28 -23.88
CA LYS A 584 17.80 45.86 -23.78
C LYS A 584 17.25 45.20 -22.53
N PHE A 585 16.91 45.98 -21.52
CA PHE A 585 16.37 45.50 -20.24
C PHE A 585 15.01 46.12 -19.98
N ILE A 586 14.05 45.31 -19.57
CA ILE A 586 12.72 45.72 -19.12
C ILE A 586 12.40 44.98 -17.81
N GLY A 587 12.06 45.74 -16.78
CA GLY A 587 11.63 45.24 -15.46
C GLY A 587 10.64 46.19 -14.80
N LEU A 588 10.31 45.94 -13.53
CA LEU A 588 9.51 46.86 -12.71
C LEU A 588 10.39 47.65 -11.75
N GLU A 589 9.98 48.87 -11.43
CA GLU A 589 10.51 49.63 -10.31
C GLU A 589 9.39 50.24 -9.47
N LYS A 590 9.66 50.37 -8.16
CA LYS A 590 8.83 51.10 -7.23
C LYS A 590 9.43 52.48 -7.00
N ARG A 591 8.62 53.53 -7.22
CA ARG A 591 8.97 54.92 -6.89
C ARG A 591 7.97 55.44 -5.86
N VAL A 592 8.46 56.22 -4.91
CA VAL A 592 7.61 56.88 -3.90
C VAL A 592 7.58 58.36 -4.22
N GLU A 593 6.42 58.86 -4.64
CA GLU A 593 6.16 60.28 -4.85
C GLU A 593 4.97 60.70 -3.99
N ASN A 594 5.10 61.80 -3.24
CA ASN A 594 4.02 62.37 -2.42
C ASN A 594 3.30 61.36 -1.48
N ASN A 595 4.05 60.48 -0.81
CA ASN A 595 3.53 59.39 0.03
C ASN A 595 2.63 58.36 -0.70
N GLN A 596 2.71 58.28 -2.03
CA GLN A 596 2.05 57.24 -2.84
C GLN A 596 3.10 56.36 -3.53
N GLU A 597 2.90 55.04 -3.45
CA GLU A 597 3.71 54.08 -4.20
C GLU A 597 3.25 54.00 -5.65
N LEU A 598 4.12 54.41 -6.58
CA LEU A 598 3.95 54.28 -8.02
C LEU A 598 4.80 53.11 -8.53
N ILE A 599 4.17 52.22 -9.29
CA ILE A 599 4.84 51.09 -9.93
C ILE A 599 4.89 51.37 -11.43
N GLU A 600 6.10 51.41 -11.98
CA GLU A 600 6.35 51.75 -13.38
C GLU A 600 7.33 50.77 -14.04
N ILE A 601 7.38 50.81 -15.36
CA ILE A 601 8.32 50.01 -16.16
C ILE A 601 9.70 50.68 -16.13
N ARG A 602 10.69 49.91 -15.68
CA ARG A 602 12.10 50.30 -15.73
C ARG A 602 12.72 49.79 -17.03
N LYS A 603 13.29 50.70 -17.82
CA LYS A 603 14.03 50.39 -19.05
C LYS A 603 15.50 50.75 -18.90
N LYS A 604 16.40 49.92 -19.42
CA LYS A 604 17.84 50.25 -19.55
C LYS A 604 18.35 49.92 -20.96
N LEU A 605 19.34 50.68 -21.42
CA LEU A 605 20.04 50.45 -22.69
C LEU A 605 20.96 49.22 -22.66
N ASP A 606 21.31 48.74 -21.47
CA ASP A 606 22.10 47.53 -21.27
C ASP A 606 21.63 46.76 -20.03
N TYR A 607 22.03 45.50 -19.93
CA TYR A 607 21.68 44.59 -18.82
C TYR A 607 22.94 44.14 -18.08
N ASP A 608 22.77 43.64 -16.85
CA ASP A 608 23.88 43.16 -16.04
C ASP A 608 24.24 41.72 -16.45
N GLN A 609 25.53 41.40 -16.62
CA GLN A 609 25.96 40.06 -17.07
C GLN A 609 25.45 38.93 -16.16
N LYS A 610 25.27 39.22 -14.86
CA LYS A 610 24.69 38.32 -13.86
C LYS A 610 23.29 37.83 -14.25
N ASP A 611 22.51 38.64 -14.96
CA ASP A 611 21.14 38.32 -15.34
C ASP A 611 21.07 37.20 -16.40
N ILE A 612 22.18 36.95 -17.10
CA ILE A 612 22.30 35.93 -18.13
C ILE A 612 23.27 34.80 -17.76
N GLU A 613 23.79 34.76 -16.54
CA GLU A 613 24.76 33.73 -16.10
C GLU A 613 24.22 32.30 -16.24
N TRP A 614 22.92 32.12 -16.04
CA TRP A 614 22.23 30.83 -16.17
C TRP A 614 22.24 30.26 -17.60
N LEU A 615 22.54 31.09 -18.61
CA LEU A 615 22.72 30.63 -20.00
C LEU A 615 24.10 30.02 -20.24
N SER A 616 25.08 30.32 -19.39
CA SER A 616 26.43 29.75 -19.52
C SER A 616 26.36 28.26 -19.26
N PRO A 617 27.11 27.42 -20.00
CA PRO A 617 27.25 26.02 -19.64
C PRO A 617 27.75 25.95 -18.19
N SER A 618 27.07 25.16 -17.36
CA SER A 618 27.54 24.88 -16.01
C SER A 618 28.99 24.41 -16.12
N LYS A 619 29.92 25.10 -15.46
CA LYS A 619 31.29 24.60 -15.34
C LYS A 619 31.18 23.27 -14.58
N GLU A 620 31.35 22.17 -15.31
CA GLU A 620 31.63 20.86 -14.71
C GLU A 620 32.91 20.92 -13.87
#